data_AF-A0A1C1Z0V4-F1
#
_entry.id   AF-A0A1C1Z0V4-F1
#
_cell.length_a   1.000
_cell.length_b   1.000
_cell.length_c   1.000
_cell.angle_alpha   90.00
_cell.angle_beta   90.00
_cell.angle_gamma   90.00
#
_symmetry.space_group_name_H-M   'P 1'
#
loop_
_entity.id
_entity.type
_entity.pdbx_description
1 polymer ?
#
loop_
_entity_poly.entity_id
_entity_poly.type
_entity_poly.pdbx_seq_one_letter_code
_entity_poly.pdbx_strand_id
1 'polypeptide(L)'
;MIGIDTDIIVRLLTGDDPEQFEAAVGLVRASSAEAPLFVNPLVIWETVWVLERIYKIDRTLARSKVAGLLDTVEMKVPDVLNMNDWTAWLNASHPDFSDVVIAELNQANGCVKTLTFDRRAAASVPGMELLT
;
A
#
# COMPACT_ATOMS: atom_id res chain seq x y z
N MET A 1 -19.63 -4.31 1.46
CA MET A 1 -18.24 -3.84 1.31
C MET A 1 -18.08 -2.58 2.11
N ILE A 2 -17.08 -2.52 2.99
CA ILE A 2 -16.81 -1.40 3.90
C ILE A 2 -15.41 -0.88 3.56
N GLY A 3 -15.23 0.43 3.39
CA GLY A 3 -13.90 1.02 3.25
C GLY A 3 -13.24 1.18 4.62
N ILE A 4 -11.96 0.87 4.72
CA ILE A 4 -11.16 1.08 5.94
C ILE A 4 -10.08 2.12 5.72
N ASP A 5 -9.74 2.83 6.80
CA ASP A 5 -8.73 3.88 6.80
C ASP A 5 -7.37 3.35 7.30
N THR A 6 -6.33 4.17 7.19
CA THR A 6 -4.96 3.83 7.56
C THR A 6 -4.82 3.47 9.03
N ASP A 7 -5.55 4.14 9.92
CA ASP A 7 -5.48 3.90 11.35
C ASP A 7 -5.91 2.47 11.71
N ILE A 8 -6.98 1.94 11.12
CA ILE A 8 -7.44 0.56 11.30
C ILE A 8 -6.32 -0.43 10.94
N ILE A 9 -5.67 -0.23 9.79
CA ILE A 9 -4.57 -1.10 9.35
C ILE A 9 -3.36 -0.98 10.28
N VAL A 10 -3.02 0.24 10.70
CA VAL A 10 -1.93 0.46 11.65
C VAL A 10 -2.21 -0.31 12.94
N ARG A 11 -3.43 -0.23 13.50
CA ARG A 11 -3.79 -0.99 14.70
C ARG A 11 -3.61 -2.48 14.51
N LEU A 12 -4.12 -3.04 13.40
CA LEU A 12 -3.96 -4.47 13.08
C LEU A 12 -2.49 -4.91 13.03
N LEU A 13 -1.59 -4.08 12.52
CA LEU A 13 -0.18 -4.43 12.31
C LEU A 13 0.75 -4.16 13.50
N THR A 14 0.38 -3.22 14.37
CA THR A 14 1.21 -2.79 15.51
C THR A 14 0.67 -3.25 16.86
N GLY A 15 -0.66 -3.41 16.99
CA GLY A 15 -1.31 -3.71 18.27
C GLY A 15 -1.03 -2.66 19.36
N ASP A 16 -0.73 -1.42 18.98
CA ASP A 16 -0.26 -0.37 19.88
C ASP A 16 -1.37 0.27 20.73
N ASP A 17 -2.62 0.12 20.30
CA ASP A 17 -3.83 0.41 21.08
C ASP A 17 -4.64 -0.89 21.21
N PRO A 18 -4.68 -1.53 22.40
CA PRO A 18 -5.37 -2.82 22.58
C PRO A 18 -6.87 -2.77 22.30
N GLU A 19 -7.55 -1.65 22.61
CA GLU A 19 -9.00 -1.54 22.42
C GLU A 19 -9.33 -1.41 20.93
N GLN A 20 -8.60 -0.54 20.23
CA GLN A 20 -8.78 -0.38 18.79
C GLN A 20 -8.30 -1.61 18.01
N PHE A 21 -7.26 -2.30 18.49
CA PHE A 21 -6.82 -3.57 17.91
C PHE A 21 -7.92 -4.62 17.96
N GLU A 22 -8.53 -4.86 19.14
CA GLU A 22 -9.62 -5.83 19.26
C GLU A 22 -10.85 -5.45 18.43
N ALA A 23 -11.17 -4.14 18.34
CA ALA A 23 -12.23 -3.66 17.46
C ALA A 23 -11.93 -3.95 15.97
N ALA A 24 -10.69 -3.69 15.52
CA ALA A 24 -10.27 -3.95 14.16
C ALA A 24 -10.25 -5.46 13.84
N VAL A 25 -9.79 -6.30 14.77
CA VAL A 25 -9.88 -7.77 14.65
C VAL A 25 -11.33 -8.24 14.56
N GLY A 26 -12.22 -7.65 15.36
CA GLY A 26 -13.67 -7.91 15.28
C GLY A 26 -14.24 -7.58 13.91
N LEU A 27 -13.84 -6.46 13.31
CA LEU A 27 -14.21 -6.06 11.95
C LEU A 27 -13.73 -7.09 10.91
N VAL A 28 -12.47 -7.51 10.97
CA VAL A 28 -11.91 -8.52 10.05
C VAL A 28 -12.62 -9.87 10.19
N ARG A 29 -12.92 -10.31 11.41
CA ARG A 29 -13.68 -11.56 11.64
C ARG A 29 -15.11 -11.52 11.11
N ALA A 30 -15.70 -10.33 10.98
CA ALA A 30 -17.05 -10.13 10.46
C ALA A 30 -17.08 -9.97 8.93
N SER A 31 -15.93 -9.76 8.28
CA SER A 31 -15.80 -9.71 6.83
C SER A 31 -15.60 -11.09 6.20
N SER A 32 -15.81 -11.18 4.89
CA SER A 32 -15.63 -12.40 4.10
C SER A 32 -15.30 -12.06 2.65
N ALA A 33 -15.07 -13.07 1.81
CA ALA A 33 -14.89 -12.88 0.38
C ALA A 33 -16.10 -12.21 -0.32
N GLU A 34 -17.32 -12.45 0.17
CA GLU A 34 -18.56 -11.84 -0.33
C GLU A 34 -18.80 -10.43 0.20
N ALA A 35 -18.21 -10.10 1.36
CA ALA A 35 -18.31 -8.79 1.99
C ALA A 35 -16.93 -8.29 2.49
N PRO A 36 -15.98 -8.03 1.58
CA PRO A 36 -14.62 -7.68 1.96
C PRO A 36 -14.52 -6.24 2.48
N LEU A 37 -13.41 -5.97 3.16
CA LEU A 37 -12.94 -4.64 3.52
C LEU A 37 -12.16 -4.06 2.34
N PHE A 38 -12.59 -2.90 1.87
CA PHE A 38 -11.95 -2.21 0.76
C PHE A 38 -10.81 -1.34 1.27
N VAL A 39 -9.62 -1.55 0.71
CA VAL A 39 -8.41 -0.76 1.00
C VAL A 39 -8.00 -0.01 -0.25
N ASN A 40 -8.13 1.31 -0.21
CA ASN A 40 -7.80 2.15 -1.37
C ASN A 40 -6.27 2.43 -1.45
N PRO A 41 -5.76 2.93 -2.58
CA PRO A 41 -4.34 3.15 -2.80
C PRO A 41 -3.67 4.11 -1.82
N LEU A 42 -4.39 5.16 -1.41
CA LEU A 42 -3.88 6.17 -0.49
C LEU A 42 -3.73 5.58 0.91
N VAL A 43 -4.67 4.73 1.32
CA VAL A 43 -4.61 4.05 2.63
C VAL A 43 -3.36 3.17 2.69
N ILE A 44 -3.04 2.43 1.63
CA ILE A 44 -1.85 1.57 1.56
C ILE A 44 -0.58 2.42 1.60
N TRP A 45 -0.52 3.51 0.82
CA TRP A 45 0.60 4.46 0.83
C TRP A 45 0.85 5.02 2.22
N GLU A 46 -0.19 5.53 2.86
CA GLU A 46 -0.10 6.18 4.15
C GLU A 46 0.25 5.16 5.25
N THR A 47 -0.30 3.94 5.21
CA THR A 47 0.09 2.87 6.13
C THR A 47 1.59 2.59 6.04
N VAL A 48 2.13 2.37 4.83
CA VAL A 48 3.57 2.11 4.66
C VAL A 48 4.39 3.28 5.19
N TRP A 49 4.00 4.51 4.84
CA TRP A 49 4.66 5.72 5.32
C TRP A 49 4.63 5.83 6.86
N VAL A 50 3.48 5.56 7.50
CA VAL A 50 3.33 5.60 8.96
C VAL A 50 4.23 4.56 9.61
N LEU A 51 4.24 3.32 9.12
CA LEU A 51 5.08 2.26 9.69
C LEU A 51 6.57 2.58 9.56
N GLU A 52 7.03 3.06 8.40
CA GLU A 52 8.44 3.36 8.15
C GLU A 52 8.90 4.67 8.84
N ARG A 53 8.07 5.72 8.80
CA ARG A 53 8.45 7.07 9.25
C ARG A 53 8.05 7.38 10.67
N ILE A 54 6.92 6.89 11.16
CA ILE A 54 6.44 7.16 12.52
C ILE A 54 6.87 6.03 13.46
N TYR A 55 6.54 4.78 13.13
CA TYR A 55 6.88 3.62 13.97
C TYR A 55 8.33 3.13 13.77
N LYS A 56 9.06 3.67 12.79
CA LYS A 56 10.45 3.33 12.49
C LYS A 56 10.68 1.83 12.26
N ILE A 57 9.65 1.14 11.77
CA ILE A 57 9.76 -0.27 11.37
C ILE A 57 10.67 -0.33 10.14
N ASP A 58 11.54 -1.36 10.10
CA ASP A 58 12.38 -1.61 8.93
C ASP A 58 11.53 -1.65 7.65
N ARG A 59 12.05 -1.03 6.58
CA ARG A 59 11.36 -0.89 5.29
C ARG A 59 10.85 -2.23 4.77
N THR A 60 11.71 -3.25 4.76
CA THR A 60 11.38 -4.58 4.23
C THR A 60 10.29 -5.23 5.07
N LEU A 61 10.41 -5.11 6.40
CA LEU A 61 9.44 -5.65 7.34
C LEU A 61 8.08 -4.93 7.30
N ALA A 62 8.07 -3.59 7.23
CA ALA A 62 6.84 -2.80 7.15
C ALA A 62 6.05 -3.16 5.91
N ARG A 63 6.73 -3.19 4.77
CA ARG A 63 6.11 -3.52 3.49
C ARG A 63 5.62 -4.97 3.45
N SER A 64 6.41 -5.94 3.93
CA SER A 64 5.99 -7.35 3.95
C SER A 64 4.78 -7.61 4.84
N LYS A 65 4.68 -6.91 5.99
CA LYS A 65 3.48 -6.94 6.85
C LYS A 65 2.24 -6.42 6.14
N VAL A 66 2.36 -5.28 5.43
CA VAL A 66 1.25 -4.71 4.66
C VAL A 66 0.83 -5.67 3.54
N ALA A 67 1.78 -6.20 2.76
CA ALA A 67 1.48 -7.16 1.70
C ALA A 67 0.80 -8.42 2.25
N GLY A 68 1.29 -9.00 3.34
CA GLY A 68 0.68 -10.19 3.95
C GLY A 68 -0.74 -9.95 4.47
N LEU A 69 -1.07 -8.73 4.91
CA LEU A 69 -2.43 -8.37 5.29
C LEU A 69 -3.34 -8.17 4.07
N LEU A 70 -2.84 -7.56 3.00
CA LEU A 70 -3.61 -7.31 1.78
C LEU A 70 -3.87 -8.57 0.96
N ASP A 71 -3.07 -9.62 1.14
CA ASP A 71 -3.21 -10.92 0.49
C ASP A 71 -4.29 -11.83 1.14
N THR A 72 -4.97 -11.37 2.20
CA THR A 72 -6.07 -12.13 2.81
C THR A 72 -7.39 -11.93 2.06
N VAL A 73 -8.27 -12.93 2.11
CA VAL A 73 -9.55 -12.93 1.39
C VAL A 73 -10.54 -11.88 1.91
N GLU A 74 -10.32 -11.40 3.13
CA GLU A 74 -11.09 -10.34 3.78
C GLU A 74 -10.75 -8.95 3.23
N MET A 75 -9.61 -8.80 2.55
CA MET A 75 -9.16 -7.53 1.99
C MET A 75 -9.40 -7.49 0.48
N LYS A 76 -9.90 -6.35 0.01
CA LYS A 76 -10.05 -6.05 -1.41
C LYS A 76 -9.35 -4.74 -1.75
N VAL A 77 -8.40 -4.82 -2.68
CA VAL A 77 -7.76 -3.65 -3.30
C VAL A 77 -8.38 -3.36 -4.67
N PRO A 78 -8.32 -2.11 -5.17
CA PRO A 78 -8.73 -1.80 -6.54
C PRO A 78 -7.96 -2.63 -7.58
N ASP A 79 -8.58 -2.97 -8.70
CA ASP A 79 -7.91 -3.66 -9.82
C ASP A 79 -6.71 -2.87 -10.37
N VAL A 80 -6.78 -1.53 -10.32
CA VAL A 80 -5.68 -0.63 -10.72
C VAL A 80 -4.44 -0.75 -9.82
N LEU A 81 -4.64 -1.30 -8.62
CA LEU A 81 -3.59 -1.64 -7.67
C LEU A 81 -3.43 -3.14 -7.47
N ASN A 82 -4.12 -3.95 -8.27
CA ASN A 82 -3.87 -5.37 -8.35
C ASN A 82 -2.58 -5.56 -9.16
N MET A 83 -1.48 -5.04 -8.60
CA MET A 83 -0.13 -5.46 -8.91
C MET A 83 -0.18 -6.96 -8.71
N ASN A 84 -0.26 -7.71 -9.81
CA ASN A 84 -0.32 -9.18 -9.77
C ASN A 84 0.85 -9.79 -8.96
N ASP A 85 1.84 -8.97 -8.60
CA ASP A 85 2.87 -9.30 -7.65
C ASP A 85 3.23 -8.12 -6.73
N TRP A 86 2.56 -8.00 -5.57
CA TRP A 86 2.98 -7.09 -4.48
C TRP A 86 4.47 -7.24 -4.15
N THR A 87 5.06 -8.41 -4.38
CA THR A 87 6.48 -8.69 -4.19
C THR A 87 7.37 -7.85 -5.09
N ALA A 88 6.95 -7.49 -6.31
CA ALA A 88 7.70 -6.58 -7.17
C ALA A 88 7.81 -5.18 -6.52
N TRP A 89 6.74 -4.70 -5.89
CA TRP A 89 6.74 -3.48 -5.11
C TRP A 89 7.56 -3.60 -3.80
N LEU A 90 7.45 -4.72 -3.07
CA LEU A 90 8.26 -5.00 -1.88
C LEU A 90 9.76 -4.94 -2.19
N ASN A 91 10.13 -5.48 -3.34
CA ASN A 91 11.51 -5.58 -3.80
C ASN A 91 12.00 -4.33 -4.54
N ALA A 92 11.12 -3.36 -4.82
CA ALA A 92 11.52 -2.13 -5.48
C ALA A 92 12.60 -1.42 -4.66
N SER A 93 13.72 -1.11 -5.31
CA SER A 93 14.83 -0.37 -4.69
C SER A 93 14.40 1.05 -4.31
N HIS A 94 13.38 1.60 -4.99
CA HIS A 94 12.83 2.92 -4.71
C HIS A 94 12.16 3.01 -3.33
N PRO A 95 12.54 3.98 -2.50
CA PRO A 95 12.02 4.09 -1.14
C PRO A 95 10.60 4.66 -1.08
N ASP A 96 10.18 5.44 -2.08
CA ASP A 96 8.89 6.14 -2.01
C ASP A 96 7.78 5.31 -2.68
N PHE A 97 6.78 4.93 -1.89
CA PHE A 97 5.60 4.23 -2.38
C PHE A 97 4.80 5.11 -3.36
N SER A 98 4.75 6.42 -3.13
CA SER A 98 3.94 7.32 -3.94
C SER A 98 4.39 7.34 -5.40
N ASP A 99 5.69 7.40 -5.65
CA ASP A 99 6.22 7.43 -7.02
C ASP A 99 5.88 6.14 -7.79
N VAL A 100 5.95 4.98 -7.13
CA VAL A 100 5.59 3.70 -7.76
C VAL A 100 4.10 3.68 -8.09
N VAL A 101 3.24 4.09 -7.16
CA VAL A 101 1.79 4.13 -7.40
C VAL A 101 1.43 5.15 -8.49
N ILE A 102 2.08 6.31 -8.52
CA ILE A 102 1.86 7.31 -9.57
C ILE A 102 2.20 6.71 -10.94
N ALA A 103 3.34 6.03 -11.06
CA ALA A 103 3.76 5.42 -12.33
C ALA A 103 2.76 4.36 -12.82
N GLU A 104 2.33 3.48 -11.93
CA GLU A 104 1.38 2.40 -12.22
C GLU A 104 -0.01 2.93 -12.56
N LEU A 105 -0.53 3.90 -11.77
CA LEU A 105 -1.81 4.54 -12.07
C LEU A 105 -1.79 5.23 -13.43
N ASN A 106 -0.71 5.95 -13.75
CA ASN A 106 -0.57 6.59 -15.06
C ASN A 106 -0.52 5.55 -16.19
N GLN A 107 0.24 4.47 -16.02
CA GLN A 107 0.31 3.38 -17.00
C GLN A 107 -1.06 2.72 -17.22
N ALA A 108 -1.80 2.44 -16.14
CA ALA A 108 -3.14 1.87 -16.19
C ALA A 108 -4.15 2.81 -16.87
N ASN A 109 -3.90 4.12 -16.87
CA ASN A 109 -4.68 5.13 -17.60
C ASN A 109 -4.18 5.36 -19.04
N GLY A 110 -3.28 4.51 -19.54
CA GLY A 110 -2.78 4.57 -20.91
C GLY A 110 -1.68 5.60 -21.15
N CYS A 111 -1.09 6.17 -20.09
CA CYS A 111 0.09 7.01 -20.24
C CYS A 111 1.28 6.15 -20.68
N VAL A 112 1.97 6.59 -21.74
CA VAL A 112 3.20 5.93 -22.22
C VAL A 112 4.38 6.11 -21.27
N LYS A 113 4.37 7.18 -20.46
CA LYS A 113 5.36 7.49 -19.43
C LYS A 113 4.84 8.52 -18.45
N THR A 114 5.48 8.59 -17.29
CA THR A 114 5.28 9.60 -16.26
C THR A 114 6.50 10.52 -16.23
N LEU A 115 6.31 11.83 -16.40
CA LEU A 115 7.39 12.80 -16.32
C LEU A 115 7.54 13.30 -14.87
N THR A 116 8.78 13.40 -14.38
CA THR A 116 9.09 13.89 -13.03
C THR A 116 10.33 14.79 -13.05
N PHE A 117 10.45 15.69 -12.06
CA PHE A 117 11.69 16.44 -11.78
C PHE A 117 12.56 15.74 -10.72
N ASP A 118 12.05 14.68 -10.09
CA ASP A 118 12.81 13.88 -9.14
C ASP A 118 13.76 12.94 -9.90
N ARG A 119 15.06 13.24 -9.82
CA ARG A 119 16.13 12.46 -10.45
C ARG A 119 16.21 11.03 -9.94
N ARG A 120 15.87 10.80 -8.67
CA ARG A 120 15.89 9.47 -8.07
C ARG A 120 14.70 8.67 -8.59
N ALA A 121 13.50 9.24 -8.56
CA ALA A 121 12.30 8.58 -9.09
C ALA A 121 12.49 8.19 -10.57
N ALA A 122 12.97 9.12 -11.40
CA ALA A 122 13.30 8.84 -12.80
C ALA A 122 14.38 7.75 -13.00
N ALA A 123 15.26 7.52 -12.01
CA ALA A 123 16.32 6.53 -12.10
C ALA A 123 15.93 5.15 -11.55
N SER A 124 14.95 5.05 -10.65
CA SER A 124 14.60 3.81 -9.94
C SER A 124 13.16 3.36 -10.05
N VAL A 125 12.26 4.15 -10.65
CA VAL A 125 10.85 3.77 -10.86
C VAL A 125 10.60 3.50 -12.34
N PRO A 126 10.32 2.23 -12.72
CA PRO A 126 9.90 1.91 -14.09
C PRO A 126 8.72 2.78 -14.54
N GLY A 127 8.78 3.30 -15.77
CA GLY A 127 7.73 4.16 -16.33
C GLY A 127 7.86 5.65 -15.97
N MET A 128 8.83 6.04 -15.13
CA MET A 128 9.15 7.45 -14.88
C MET A 128 10.37 7.94 -15.69
N GLU A 129 10.31 9.16 -16.21
CA GLU A 129 11.40 9.84 -16.91
C GLU A 129 11.64 11.25 -16.37
N LEU A 130 12.91 11.68 -16.35
CA LEU A 130 13.27 13.03 -15.93
C LEU A 130 12.88 14.05 -17.00
N LEU A 131 12.08 15.05 -16.64
CA LEU A 131 11.83 16.21 -17.49
C LEU A 131 12.97 17.22 -17.36
N THR A 132 13.66 17.47 -18.48
CA THR A 132 14.82 18.38 -18.58
C THR A 132 14.49 19.65 -19.33
#